data_AF-A0A7J4K7Z0-F1
#
_entry.id   AF-A0A7J4K7Z0-F1
#
_cell.length_a   1.000
_cell.length_b   1.000
_cell.length_c   1.000
_cell.angle_alpha   90.00
_cell.angle_beta   90.00
_cell.angle_gamma   90.00
#
_symmetry.space_group_name_H-M   'P 1'
#
loop_
_entity.id
_entity.type
_entity.pdbx_description
1 polymer ?
#
loop_
_entity_poly.entity_id
_entity_poly.type
_entity_poly.pdbx_seq_one_letter_code
_entity_poly.pdbx_strand_id
1 'polypeptide(L)'
;MEKQEAHKAIAKQLSGLGVDEDMAKHVISNLHLDKKILTEWTKDDLLAVARTLRIKTKPMMIAANKTDVPGAEKNVARIKEKYPHYHIVPCSAVSELSLREAAKHGFIEYVPGEKEFKEMKEFNEKQKAGLGYIRTHVLERFGSTGVQDVINHAVFELLKYKPIYPGGVGKLEDSNGNVIPDCFL
;
A
#
# COMPACT_ATOMS: atom_id res chain seq x y z
N MET A 1 -10.37 26.72 -36.37
CA MET A 1 -9.87 25.46 -35.78
C MET A 1 -10.39 25.40 -34.37
N GLU A 2 -11.29 24.47 -34.07
CA GLU A 2 -11.74 24.25 -32.70
C GLU A 2 -10.51 24.11 -31.80
N LYS A 3 -10.47 24.90 -30.71
CA LYS A 3 -9.68 24.52 -29.53
C LYS A 3 -10.27 23.20 -29.07
N GLN A 4 -9.83 22.08 -29.66
CA GLN A 4 -10.08 20.79 -29.06
C GLN A 4 -9.44 20.88 -27.68
N GLU A 5 -10.29 20.92 -26.67
CA GLU A 5 -9.89 21.11 -25.30
C GLU A 5 -9.08 19.87 -24.90
N ALA A 6 -7.74 20.00 -24.97
CA ALA A 6 -6.78 18.92 -24.76
C ALA A 6 -7.09 18.08 -23.52
N HIS A 7 -7.53 18.75 -22.45
CA HIS A 7 -7.95 18.12 -21.20
C HIS A 7 -9.15 17.18 -21.37
N LYS A 8 -10.16 17.53 -22.18
CA LYS A 8 -11.31 16.67 -22.46
C LYS A 8 -10.93 15.44 -23.27
N ALA A 9 -10.08 15.60 -24.28
CA ALA A 9 -9.60 14.48 -25.07
C ALA A 9 -8.79 13.48 -24.21
N ILE A 10 -7.87 14.00 -23.38
CA ILE A 10 -7.06 13.19 -22.46
C ILE A 10 -7.94 12.50 -21.42
N ALA A 11 -8.86 13.22 -20.78
CA ALA A 11 -9.77 12.64 -19.79
C ALA A 11 -10.67 11.57 -20.40
N LYS A 12 -11.23 11.79 -21.60
CA LYS A 12 -12.03 10.79 -22.30
C LYS A 12 -11.21 9.53 -22.60
N GLN A 13 -10.00 9.69 -23.13
CA GLN A 13 -9.14 8.57 -23.50
C GLN A 13 -8.60 7.80 -22.28
N LEU A 14 -8.34 8.47 -21.17
CA LEU A 14 -7.77 7.89 -19.95
C LEU A 14 -8.80 7.72 -18.82
N SER A 15 -10.09 7.84 -19.13
CA SER A 15 -11.20 7.66 -18.17
C SER A 15 -11.15 6.30 -17.50
N GLY A 16 -10.83 5.24 -18.25
CA GLY A 16 -10.64 3.88 -17.71
C GLY A 16 -9.47 3.73 -16.73
N LEU A 17 -8.60 4.75 -16.64
CA LEU A 17 -7.50 4.81 -15.66
C LEU A 17 -7.83 5.73 -14.48
N GLY A 18 -9.04 6.29 -14.40
CA GLY A 18 -9.48 7.20 -13.36
C GLY A 18 -9.00 8.64 -13.55
N VAL A 19 -8.76 9.06 -14.80
CA VAL A 19 -8.45 10.46 -15.12
C VAL A 19 -9.75 11.19 -15.45
N ASP A 20 -10.07 12.23 -14.68
CA ASP A 20 -11.16 13.16 -14.96
C ASP A 20 -10.65 14.45 -15.67
N GLU A 21 -11.60 15.28 -16.12
CA GLU A 21 -11.29 16.52 -16.85
C GLU A 21 -10.52 17.54 -16.00
N ASP A 22 -10.85 17.67 -14.72
CA ASP A 22 -10.21 18.60 -13.79
C ASP A 22 -8.76 18.20 -13.52
N MET A 23 -8.49 16.91 -13.34
CA MET A 23 -7.17 16.36 -13.18
C MET A 23 -6.33 16.58 -14.44
N ALA A 24 -6.87 16.30 -15.63
CA ALA A 24 -6.19 16.54 -16.89
C ALA A 24 -5.85 18.03 -17.05
N LYS A 25 -6.81 18.93 -16.77
CA LYS A 25 -6.62 20.38 -16.81
C LYS A 25 -5.54 20.86 -15.84
N HIS A 26 -5.56 20.36 -14.59
CA HIS A 26 -4.54 20.68 -13.59
C HIS A 26 -3.14 20.25 -14.01
N VAL A 27 -3.00 19.03 -14.57
CA VAL A 27 -1.68 18.53 -15.01
C VAL A 27 -1.14 19.37 -16.17
N ILE A 28 -1.97 19.72 -17.15
CA ILE A 28 -1.58 20.55 -18.30
C ILE A 28 -1.10 21.92 -17.82
N SER A 29 -1.84 22.56 -16.91
CA SER A 29 -1.49 23.87 -16.37
C SER A 29 -0.20 23.84 -15.53
N ASN A 30 -0.03 22.81 -14.70
CA ASN A 30 1.18 22.62 -13.88
C ASN A 30 2.45 22.40 -14.72
N LEU A 31 2.30 21.84 -15.92
CA LEU A 31 3.39 21.63 -16.88
C LEU A 31 3.55 22.82 -17.87
N HIS A 32 2.75 23.88 -17.71
CA HIS A 32 2.73 25.06 -18.58
C HIS A 32 2.46 24.75 -20.06
N LEU A 33 1.74 23.66 -20.34
CA LEU A 33 1.40 23.21 -21.69
C LEU A 33 0.14 23.89 -22.23
N ASP A 34 -0.59 24.60 -21.38
CA ASP A 34 -1.72 25.47 -21.73
C ASP A 34 -1.32 26.66 -22.61
N LYS A 35 -0.03 27.04 -22.59
CA LYS A 35 0.55 28.11 -23.40
C LYS A 35 0.97 27.65 -24.80
N LYS A 36 1.05 26.33 -25.03
CA LYS A 36 1.41 25.73 -26.33
C LYS A 36 0.16 25.28 -27.06
N ILE A 37 0.17 25.29 -28.39
CA ILE A 37 -0.86 24.58 -29.15
C ILE A 37 -0.57 23.06 -29.11
N LEU A 38 -1.62 22.25 -29.23
CA LEU A 38 -1.51 20.77 -29.13
C LEU A 38 -0.46 20.15 -30.05
N THR A 39 -0.29 20.70 -31.26
CA THR A 39 0.69 20.22 -32.25
C THR A 39 2.15 20.50 -31.88
N GLU A 40 2.40 21.40 -30.92
CA GLU A 40 3.75 21.72 -30.43
C GLU A 40 4.19 20.82 -29.27
N TRP A 41 3.30 19.94 -28.78
CA TRP A 41 3.65 19.03 -27.70
C TRP A 41 4.65 17.99 -28.19
N THR A 42 5.80 17.98 -27.53
CA THR A 42 6.87 17.03 -27.81
C THR A 42 6.58 15.68 -27.14
N LYS A 43 7.37 14.66 -27.49
CA LYS A 43 7.34 13.37 -26.79
C LYS A 43 7.64 13.51 -25.30
N ASP A 44 8.52 14.45 -24.94
CA ASP A 44 8.88 14.71 -23.54
C ASP A 44 7.74 15.39 -22.79
N ASP A 45 7.02 16.33 -23.43
CA ASP A 45 5.81 16.95 -22.87
C ASP A 45 4.73 15.88 -22.59
N LEU A 46 4.48 15.00 -23.56
CA LEU A 46 3.53 13.90 -23.43
C LEU A 46 3.94 12.91 -22.32
N LEU A 47 5.24 12.58 -22.23
CA LEU A 47 5.77 11.73 -21.18
C LEU A 47 5.62 12.37 -19.79
N ALA A 48 5.83 13.68 -19.68
CA ALA A 48 5.64 14.42 -18.44
C ALA A 48 4.17 14.40 -18.00
N VAL A 49 3.23 14.61 -18.93
CA VAL A 49 1.78 14.49 -18.66
C VAL A 49 1.44 13.08 -18.19
N ALA A 50 1.86 12.06 -18.93
CA ALA A 50 1.59 10.66 -18.59
C ALA A 50 2.17 10.28 -17.22
N ARG A 51 3.40 10.69 -16.92
CA ARG A 51 4.06 10.43 -15.64
C ARG A 51 3.31 11.10 -14.48
N THR A 52 2.87 12.34 -14.67
CA THR A 52 2.16 13.11 -13.65
C THR A 52 0.77 12.53 -13.37
N LEU A 53 0.02 12.20 -14.42
CA LEU A 53 -1.28 11.54 -14.30
C LEU A 53 -1.16 10.17 -13.64
N ARG A 54 -0.13 9.38 -13.98
CA ARG A 54 0.12 8.09 -13.33
C ARG A 54 0.41 8.25 -11.84
N ILE A 55 1.22 9.23 -11.42
CA ILE A 55 1.50 9.47 -10.00
C ILE A 55 0.20 9.80 -9.23
N LYS A 56 -0.68 10.62 -9.83
CA LYS A 56 -1.96 11.01 -9.20
C LYS A 56 -2.98 9.89 -9.14
N THR A 57 -3.16 9.16 -10.25
CA THR A 57 -4.20 8.12 -10.36
C THR A 57 -3.78 6.75 -9.84
N LYS A 58 -2.47 6.51 -9.74
CA LYS A 58 -1.86 5.26 -9.28
C LYS A 58 -0.80 5.60 -8.25
N PRO A 59 -1.20 6.09 -7.07
CA PRO A 59 -0.26 6.29 -5.98
C PRO A 59 0.28 4.90 -5.58
N MET A 60 1.57 4.82 -5.23
CA MET A 60 2.27 3.55 -4.99
C MET A 60 3.16 3.63 -3.76
N MET A 61 3.41 2.48 -3.17
CA MET A 61 4.42 2.26 -2.13
C MET A 61 5.26 1.03 -2.48
N ILE A 62 6.37 0.86 -1.77
CA ILE A 62 7.30 -0.23 -1.99
C ILE A 62 7.33 -1.13 -0.76
N ALA A 63 6.94 -2.38 -0.95
CA ALA A 63 7.21 -3.45 0.00
C ALA A 63 8.62 -4.00 -0.27
N ALA A 64 9.59 -3.64 0.58
CA ALA A 64 10.96 -4.12 0.47
C ALA A 64 11.07 -5.53 1.08
N ASN A 65 10.61 -6.52 0.31
CA ASN A 65 10.50 -7.92 0.74
C ASN A 65 11.87 -8.61 0.90
N LYS A 66 11.87 -9.72 1.65
CA LYS A 66 13.01 -10.56 2.02
C LYS A 66 13.89 -9.97 3.12
N THR A 67 13.30 -9.36 4.14
CA THR A 67 14.07 -8.83 5.27
C THR A 67 14.67 -9.89 6.19
N ASP A 68 14.23 -11.14 6.04
CA ASP A 68 14.77 -12.32 6.71
C ASP A 68 16.20 -12.68 6.27
N VAL A 69 16.66 -12.23 5.09
CA VAL A 69 18.00 -12.63 4.59
C VAL A 69 19.13 -11.80 5.20
N PRO A 70 20.34 -12.38 5.38
CA PRO A 70 21.51 -11.63 5.85
C PRO A 70 21.81 -10.40 4.97
N GLY A 71 22.07 -9.27 5.63
CA GLY A 71 22.38 -8.00 4.94
C GLY A 71 21.16 -7.22 4.42
N ALA A 72 19.94 -7.68 4.70
CA ALA A 72 18.72 -6.98 4.27
C ALA A 72 18.66 -5.52 4.74
N GLU A 73 19.09 -5.19 5.95
CA GLU A 73 19.09 -3.81 6.47
C GLU A 73 19.84 -2.83 5.56
N LYS A 74 21.03 -3.21 5.08
CA LYS A 74 21.82 -2.40 4.15
C LYS A 74 21.11 -2.21 2.81
N ASN A 75 20.44 -3.26 2.34
CA ASN A 75 19.68 -3.21 1.09
C ASN A 75 18.45 -2.30 1.23
N VAL A 76 17.73 -2.40 2.35
CA VAL A 76 16.58 -1.53 2.66
C VAL A 76 17.03 -0.07 2.74
N ALA A 77 18.14 0.23 3.43
CA ALA A 77 18.69 1.58 3.51
C ALA A 77 19.01 2.14 2.11
N ARG A 78 19.69 1.36 1.27
CA ARG A 78 20.00 1.75 -0.12
C ARG A 78 18.76 2.03 -0.97
N ILE A 79 17.69 1.25 -0.80
CA ILE A 79 16.42 1.48 -1.52
C ILE A 79 15.76 2.77 -1.04
N LYS A 80 15.77 3.04 0.28
CA LYS A 80 15.26 4.28 0.86
C LYS A 80 16.00 5.51 0.35
N GLU A 81 17.33 5.45 0.26
CA GLU A 81 18.15 6.53 -0.29
C GLU A 81 17.89 6.75 -1.80
N LYS A 82 17.75 5.68 -2.56
CA LYS A 82 17.53 5.76 -4.01
C LYS A 82 16.14 6.28 -4.39
N TYR A 83 15.13 6.01 -3.55
CA TYR A 83 13.74 6.31 -3.83
C TYR A 83 13.07 7.07 -2.67
N PRO A 84 13.55 8.29 -2.34
CA PRO A 84 13.10 9.03 -1.17
C PRO A 84 11.63 9.49 -1.26
N HIS A 85 11.06 9.50 -2.46
CA HIS A 85 9.68 9.91 -2.71
C HIS A 85 8.64 8.80 -2.54
N TYR A 86 9.09 7.55 -2.36
CA TYR A 86 8.20 6.42 -2.12
C TYR A 86 8.24 6.04 -0.64
N HIS A 87 7.06 5.75 -0.08
CA HIS A 87 7.01 5.08 1.21
C HIS A 87 7.50 3.64 1.04
N ILE A 88 8.53 3.27 1.80
CA ILE A 88 9.18 1.95 1.71
C ILE A 88 9.08 1.25 3.05
N VAL A 89 8.37 0.12 3.06
CA VAL A 89 8.18 -0.70 4.24
C VAL A 89 9.04 -1.97 4.10
N PRO A 90 10.00 -2.22 5.01
CA PRO A 90 10.73 -3.48 5.05
C PRO A 90 9.76 -4.62 5.43
N CYS A 91 9.77 -5.73 4.69
CA CYS A 91 8.91 -6.86 5.03
C CYS A 91 9.52 -8.24 4.73
N SER A 92 9.00 -9.27 5.40
CA SER A 92 9.27 -10.67 5.09
C SER A 92 7.96 -11.44 4.94
N ALA A 93 7.57 -11.65 3.68
CA ALA A 93 6.36 -12.41 3.35
C ALA A 93 6.45 -13.88 3.79
N VAL A 94 7.64 -14.48 3.76
CA VAL A 94 7.84 -15.88 4.17
C VAL A 94 7.67 -16.03 5.69
N SER A 95 8.18 -15.08 6.47
CA SER A 95 8.00 -15.06 7.92
C SER A 95 6.53 -14.88 8.29
N GLU A 96 5.82 -13.93 7.65
CA GLU A 96 4.39 -13.75 7.87
C GLU A 96 3.58 -15.01 7.55
N LEU A 97 3.84 -15.63 6.39
CA LEU A 97 3.17 -16.87 6.01
C LEU A 97 3.39 -17.97 7.06
N SER A 98 4.65 -18.13 7.51
CA SER A 98 5.03 -19.17 8.47
C SER A 98 4.34 -18.97 9.82
N LEU A 99 4.26 -17.73 10.33
CA LEU A 99 3.55 -17.40 11.57
C LEU A 99 2.04 -17.65 11.42
N ARG A 100 1.45 -17.22 10.30
CA ARG A 100 0.01 -17.45 10.03
C ARG A 100 -0.34 -18.93 9.91
N GLU A 101 0.50 -19.74 9.29
CA GLU A 101 0.31 -21.19 9.22
C GLU A 101 0.42 -21.84 10.60
N ALA A 102 1.45 -21.48 11.38
CA ALA A 102 1.61 -21.97 12.75
C ALA A 102 0.40 -21.61 13.63
N ALA A 103 -0.12 -20.39 13.48
CA ALA A 103 -1.32 -19.93 14.19
C ALA A 103 -2.58 -20.70 13.76
N LYS A 104 -2.76 -20.90 12.46
CA LYS A 104 -3.87 -21.67 11.89
C LYS A 104 -3.90 -23.12 12.39
N HIS A 105 -2.74 -23.73 12.63
CA HIS A 105 -2.62 -25.07 13.18
C HIS A 105 -2.63 -25.11 14.73
N GLY A 106 -2.83 -23.95 15.37
CA GLY A 106 -2.90 -23.81 16.82
C GLY A 106 -1.60 -24.11 17.55
N PHE A 107 -0.46 -23.96 16.88
CA PHE A 107 0.86 -24.06 17.53
C PHE A 107 1.23 -22.77 18.24
N ILE A 108 0.83 -21.63 17.67
CA ILE A 108 1.02 -20.31 18.26
C ILE A 108 -0.30 -19.54 18.30
N GLU A 109 -0.38 -18.55 19.17
CA GLU A 109 -1.33 -17.45 19.09
C GLU A 109 -0.59 -16.24 18.53
N TYR A 110 -1.01 -15.77 17.35
CA TYR A 110 -0.37 -14.68 16.62
C TYR A 110 -1.43 -13.82 15.94
N VAL A 111 -1.29 -12.50 16.11
CA VAL A 111 -2.08 -11.51 15.38
C VAL A 111 -1.18 -10.92 14.28
N PRO A 112 -1.61 -10.92 13.00
CA PRO A 112 -0.82 -10.38 11.90
C PRO A 112 -0.31 -8.96 12.17
N GLY A 113 1.00 -8.76 11.98
CA GLY A 113 1.66 -7.47 12.22
C GLY A 113 2.19 -7.28 13.65
N GLU A 114 1.86 -8.15 14.60
CA GLU A 114 2.41 -8.07 15.95
C GLU A 114 3.89 -8.43 16.00
N LYS A 115 4.55 -7.89 17.03
CA LYS A 115 5.98 -8.11 17.30
C LYS A 115 6.27 -9.46 17.93
N GLU A 116 5.25 -10.03 18.60
CA GLU A 116 5.39 -11.22 19.41
C GLU A 116 4.27 -12.21 19.09
N PHE A 117 4.52 -13.47 19.43
CA PHE A 117 3.54 -14.54 19.37
C PHE A 117 3.70 -15.43 20.60
N LYS A 118 2.59 -16.02 21.05
CA LYS A 118 2.59 -16.92 22.19
C LYS A 118 2.60 -18.37 21.74
N GLU A 119 3.46 -19.16 22.36
CA GLU A 119 3.59 -20.59 22.08
C GLU A 119 2.50 -21.36 22.84
N MET A 120 1.74 -22.19 22.11
CA MET A 120 0.56 -22.90 22.65
C MET A 120 0.76 -24.41 22.74
N LYS A 121 1.78 -24.96 22.06
CA LYS A 121 2.08 -26.40 22.01
C LYS A 121 3.59 -26.62 22.06
N GLU A 122 3.98 -27.86 22.32
CA GLU A 122 5.37 -28.27 22.11
C GLU A 122 5.70 -28.34 20.62
N PHE A 123 6.88 -27.84 20.30
CA PHE A 123 7.45 -27.81 18.96
C PHE A 123 8.56 -28.84 18.83
N ASN A 124 8.71 -29.43 17.64
CA ASN A 124 9.93 -30.15 17.32
C ASN A 124 11.11 -29.18 17.15
N GLU A 125 12.34 -29.71 17.20
CA GLU A 125 13.57 -28.91 17.11
C GLU A 125 13.64 -28.04 15.85
N LYS A 126 13.16 -28.56 14.71
CA LYS A 126 13.15 -27.80 13.44
C LYS A 126 12.16 -26.62 13.49
N GLN A 127 11.00 -26.82 14.08
CA GLN A 127 9.98 -25.78 14.23
C GLN A 127 10.44 -24.71 15.21
N LYS A 128 11.05 -25.09 16.36
CA LYS A 128 11.65 -24.13 17.29
C LYS A 128 12.73 -23.30 16.62
N ALA A 129 13.62 -23.95 15.85
CA ALA A 129 14.67 -23.26 15.13
C ALA A 129 14.09 -22.25 14.11
N GLY A 130 13.05 -22.65 13.36
CA GLY A 130 12.39 -21.76 12.39
C GLY A 130 11.71 -20.56 13.04
N LEU A 131 10.94 -20.78 14.10
CA LEU A 131 10.26 -19.70 14.83
C LEU A 131 11.25 -18.79 15.56
N GLY A 132 12.30 -19.35 16.16
CA GLY A 132 13.39 -18.59 16.75
C GLY A 132 14.14 -17.74 15.73
N TYR A 133 14.36 -18.28 14.52
CA TYR A 133 14.95 -17.52 13.43
C TYR A 133 14.11 -16.30 13.07
N ILE A 134 12.80 -16.47 12.89
CA ILE A 134 11.87 -15.37 12.58
C ILE A 134 11.87 -14.34 13.70
N ARG A 135 11.82 -14.77 14.96
CA ARG A 135 11.84 -13.88 16.12
C ARG A 135 13.08 -12.97 16.11
N THR A 136 14.26 -13.56 15.99
CA THR A 136 15.53 -12.81 16.09
C THR A 136 15.92 -12.05 14.83
N HIS A 137 15.61 -12.58 13.63
CA HIS A 137 16.08 -11.99 12.38
C HIS A 137 15.06 -11.04 11.75
N VAL A 138 13.78 -11.15 12.10
CA VAL A 138 12.71 -10.32 11.53
C VAL A 138 12.04 -9.48 12.60
N LEU A 139 11.40 -10.11 13.59
CA LEU A 139 10.55 -9.40 14.56
C LEU A 139 11.36 -8.45 15.46
N GLU A 140 12.45 -8.93 16.06
CA GLU A 140 13.29 -8.10 16.94
C GLU A 140 14.00 -6.97 16.18
N ARG A 141 14.35 -7.18 14.91
CA ARG A 141 15.10 -6.20 14.09
C ARG A 141 14.21 -5.14 13.46
N PHE A 142 13.09 -5.56 12.89
CA PHE A 142 12.20 -4.69 12.11
C PHE A 142 10.92 -4.32 12.87
N GLY A 143 10.70 -4.90 14.06
CA GLY A 143 9.52 -4.69 14.87
C GLY A 143 8.34 -5.59 14.48
N SER A 144 8.15 -5.88 13.20
CA SER A 144 7.09 -6.74 12.69
C SER A 144 7.59 -7.51 11.47
N THR A 145 6.74 -8.33 10.85
CA THR A 145 7.01 -8.90 9.53
C THR A 145 6.86 -7.87 8.41
N GLY A 146 6.32 -6.69 8.68
CA GLY A 146 6.09 -5.59 7.74
C GLY A 146 4.97 -5.80 6.72
N VAL A 147 4.40 -7.00 6.61
CA VAL A 147 3.33 -7.28 5.64
C VAL A 147 2.05 -6.56 6.01
N GLN A 148 1.63 -6.63 7.28
CA GLN A 148 0.45 -5.92 7.74
C GLN A 148 0.65 -4.40 7.68
N ASP A 149 1.86 -3.91 7.95
CA ASP A 149 2.21 -2.50 7.82
C ASP A 149 2.06 -2.00 6.37
N VAL A 150 2.47 -2.81 5.39
CA VAL A 150 2.26 -2.51 3.96
C VAL A 150 0.78 -2.36 3.66
N ILE A 151 -0.06 -3.30 4.13
CA ILE A 151 -1.51 -3.30 3.86
C ILE A 151 -2.16 -2.10 4.53
N ASN A 152 -1.87 -1.86 5.81
CA ASN A 152 -2.42 -0.74 6.57
C ASN A 152 -2.05 0.59 5.91
N HIS A 153 -0.79 0.77 5.53
CA HIS A 153 -0.36 1.99 4.85
C HIS A 153 -1.05 2.13 3.49
N ALA A 154 -1.17 1.06 2.70
CA ALA A 154 -1.85 1.11 1.40
C ALA A 154 -3.31 1.57 1.54
N VAL A 155 -4.05 1.03 2.50
CA VAL A 155 -5.47 1.36 2.71
C VAL A 155 -5.64 2.74 3.32
N PHE A 156 -5.00 3.00 4.47
CA PHE A 156 -5.31 4.18 5.27
C PHE A 156 -4.48 5.40 4.88
N GLU A 157 -3.25 5.22 4.42
CA GLU A 157 -2.37 6.35 4.09
C GLU A 157 -2.31 6.65 2.60
N LEU A 158 -2.37 5.62 1.77
CA LEU A 158 -2.17 5.74 0.33
C LEU A 158 -3.49 6.02 -0.38
N LEU A 159 -4.51 5.22 -0.09
CA LEU A 159 -5.87 5.41 -0.60
C LEU A 159 -6.72 6.35 0.27
N LYS A 160 -6.24 6.70 1.48
CA LYS A 160 -6.94 7.58 2.43
C LYS A 160 -8.34 7.08 2.83
N TYR A 161 -8.54 5.77 2.79
CA TYR A 161 -9.78 5.13 3.23
C TYR A 161 -9.93 5.24 4.73
N LYS A 162 -11.18 5.26 5.20
CA LYS A 162 -11.49 5.39 6.62
C LYS A 162 -12.56 4.36 6.98
N PRO A 163 -12.33 3.56 8.03
CA PRO A 163 -13.36 2.64 8.49
C PRO A 163 -14.55 3.43 9.03
N ILE A 164 -15.71 3.23 8.43
CA ILE A 164 -16.99 3.83 8.80
C ILE A 164 -17.93 2.70 9.20
N TYR A 165 -18.38 2.78 10.45
CA TYR A 165 -19.35 1.87 11.02
C TYR A 165 -20.70 2.61 11.08
N PRO A 166 -21.63 2.34 10.15
CA PRO A 166 -22.94 2.98 10.19
C PRO A 166 -23.74 2.45 11.38
N GLY A 167 -24.43 3.36 12.07
CA GLY A 167 -25.31 3.03 13.19
C GLY A 167 -26.44 4.05 13.31
N GLY A 168 -27.49 3.71 14.05
CA GLY A 168 -28.61 4.61 14.32
C GLY A 168 -28.22 5.72 15.31
N VAL A 169 -28.87 6.88 15.19
CA VAL A 169 -28.61 8.07 16.04
C VAL A 169 -28.77 7.79 17.54
N GLY A 170 -29.62 6.83 17.92
CA GLY A 170 -29.85 6.45 19.32
C GLY A 170 -29.32 5.07 19.72
N LYS A 171 -29.02 4.18 18.76
CA LYS A 171 -28.54 2.81 19.02
C LYS A 171 -27.60 2.37 17.91
N LEU A 172 -26.50 1.73 18.29
CA LEU A 172 -25.49 1.16 17.39
C LEU A 172 -25.93 -0.19 16.81
N GLU A 173 -27.24 -0.38 16.60
CA GLU A 173 -27.87 -1.63 16.16
C GLU A 173 -28.48 -1.46 14.76
N ASP A 174 -28.45 -2.53 13.96
CA ASP A 174 -29.24 -2.63 12.73
C ASP A 174 -30.71 -2.99 12.99
N SER A 175 -31.49 -3.17 11.92
CA SER A 175 -32.88 -3.61 12.00
C SER A 175 -33.08 -5.01 12.59
N ASN A 176 -32.02 -5.82 12.67
CA ASN A 176 -32.04 -7.18 13.20
C ASN A 176 -31.53 -7.26 14.65
N GLY A 177 -31.12 -6.13 15.24
CA GLY A 177 -30.55 -6.06 16.59
C GLY A 177 -29.05 -6.41 16.67
N ASN A 178 -28.35 -6.50 15.53
CA ASN A 178 -26.90 -6.72 15.52
C ASN A 178 -26.18 -5.41 15.82
N VAL A 179 -25.21 -5.45 16.75
CA VAL A 179 -24.42 -4.28 17.11
C VAL A 179 -23.26 -4.10 16.14
N ILE A 180 -23.22 -2.96 15.44
CA ILE A 180 -22.18 -2.57 14.47
C ILE A 180 -21.87 -3.71 13.46
N PRO A 181 -22.85 -4.13 12.65
CA PRO A 181 -22.67 -5.30 11.78
C PRO A 181 -21.76 -5.02 10.58
N ASP A 182 -21.73 -3.78 10.09
CA ASP A 182 -21.05 -3.41 8.85
C ASP A 182 -19.87 -2.47 9.10
N CYS A 183 -18.86 -2.58 8.24
CA CYS A 183 -17.74 -1.64 8.16
C CYS A 183 -17.46 -1.32 6.69
N PHE A 184 -17.56 -0.04 6.34
CA PHE A 184 -17.21 0.49 5.02
C PHE A 184 -15.83 1.15 5.08
N LEU A 185 -15.09 1.12 3.98
CA LEU A 185 -13.78 1.76 3.84
C LEU A 185 -13.85 2.96 2.89
#